data_AF-A0A1X7VDI9-F1
#
_entry.id   AF-A0A1X7VDI9-F1
#
_cell.length_a   1.000
_cell.length_b   1.000
_cell.length_c   1.000
_cell.angle_alpha   90.00
_cell.angle_beta   90.00
_cell.angle_gamma   90.00
#
_symmetry.space_group_name_H-M   'P 1'
#
loop_
_entity.id
_entity.type
_entity.pdbx_description
1 polymer ?
#
loop_
_entity_poly.entity_id
_entity_poly.type
_entity_poly.pdbx_seq_one_letter_code
_entity_poly.pdbx_strand_id
1 'polypeptide(L)'
;MSGPNLRQRIEQNVFCALTPSIGHNVISAYTSRLVASNIDPFLLARNLFSSSIISDECYRTVTDRHCGMTATQRLEYLVHTIRGSVKTKPHVFRQFLSVLFNLEDTVGIALAEEMITAYEVQEAVELQDSLHLQAHTIQSMVDDTMEKILKWQETRRNTIEKLDDLADFAKRYWNISLLAFGIVITLC
;
A
#
# COMPACT_ATOMS: atom_id res chain seq x y z
N MET A 1 5.68 29.86 1.67
CA MET A 1 6.20 28.68 0.95
C MET A 1 5.10 28.26 -0.01
N SER A 2 5.27 28.49 -1.31
CA SER A 2 4.25 28.12 -2.31
C SER A 2 4.42 26.63 -2.57
N GLY A 3 3.47 25.81 -2.11
CA GLY A 3 3.42 24.39 -2.44
C GLY A 3 3.33 24.19 -3.96
N PRO A 4 3.57 22.97 -4.47
CA PRO A 4 3.44 22.69 -5.90
C PRO A 4 2.06 23.15 -6.39
N ASN A 5 2.04 23.85 -7.53
CA ASN A 5 0.81 24.30 -8.17
C ASN A 5 -0.12 23.08 -8.39
N LEU A 6 -1.41 23.17 -8.06
CA LEU A 6 -2.39 22.08 -8.19
C LEU A 6 -2.29 21.35 -9.53
N ARG A 7 -2.08 22.10 -10.64
CA ARG A 7 -1.84 21.51 -11.97
C ARG A 7 -0.67 20.53 -11.96
N GLN A 8 0.46 20.94 -11.38
CA GLN A 8 1.65 20.11 -11.26
C GLN A 8 1.38 18.88 -10.39
N ARG A 9 0.63 19.02 -9.28
CA ARG A 9 0.24 17.87 -8.44
C ARG A 9 -0.62 16.87 -9.22
N ILE A 10 -1.62 17.33 -9.97
CA ILE A 10 -2.48 16.46 -10.79
C ILE A 10 -1.65 15.76 -11.88
N GLU A 11 -0.66 16.45 -12.46
CA GLU A 11 0.17 15.91 -13.54
C GLU A 11 1.24 14.93 -13.05
N GLN A 12 1.87 15.23 -11.91
CA GLN A 12 2.94 14.44 -11.31
C GLN A 12 2.44 13.28 -10.47
N ASN A 13 1.23 13.34 -9.92
CA ASN A 13 0.64 12.19 -9.26
C ASN A 13 0.43 11.07 -10.28
N VAL A 14 1.29 10.07 -10.18
CA VAL A 14 1.11 8.78 -10.82
C VAL A 14 0.09 8.05 -9.98
N PHE A 15 -1.20 8.31 -10.22
CA PHE A 15 -2.30 7.60 -9.56
C PHE A 15 -2.07 6.11 -9.73
N CYS A 16 -1.66 5.49 -8.64
CA CYS A 16 -0.84 4.30 -8.68
C CYS A 16 -1.70 3.10 -9.09
N ALA A 17 -1.22 2.29 -10.05
CA ALA A 17 -1.90 1.05 -10.42
C ALA A 17 -1.97 0.05 -9.25
N LEU A 18 -1.15 0.24 -8.21
CA LEU A 18 -1.08 -0.59 -7.01
C LEU A 18 -2.28 -0.41 -6.08
N THR A 19 -2.93 0.75 -6.10
CA THR A 19 -4.01 1.12 -5.16
C THR A 19 -5.22 1.71 -5.88
N PRO A 20 -5.82 0.96 -6.84
CA PRO A 20 -6.91 1.44 -7.69
C PRO A 20 -8.17 1.85 -6.91
N SER A 21 -8.29 1.40 -5.65
CA SER A 21 -9.38 1.72 -4.73
C SER A 21 -9.35 3.15 -4.19
N ILE A 22 -8.18 3.78 -4.06
CA ILE A 22 -8.07 5.08 -3.37
C ILE A 22 -8.88 6.15 -4.10
N GLY A 23 -8.73 6.27 -5.42
CA GLY A 23 -9.51 7.22 -6.21
C GLY A 23 -11.03 6.99 -6.09
N HIS A 24 -11.45 5.73 -6.02
CA HIS A 24 -12.85 5.38 -5.81
C HIS A 24 -13.33 5.76 -4.40
N ASN A 25 -12.51 5.53 -3.38
CA ASN A 25 -12.80 5.87 -1.98
C ASN A 25 -12.93 7.39 -1.81
N VAL A 26 -12.00 8.15 -2.40
CA VAL A 26 -12.02 9.61 -2.38
C VAL A 26 -13.28 10.13 -3.08
N ILE A 27 -13.61 9.69 -4.30
CA ILE A 27 -14.87 10.13 -4.94
C ILE A 27 -16.08 9.77 -4.09
N SER A 28 -16.10 8.57 -3.51
CA SER A 28 -17.22 8.12 -2.68
C SER A 28 -17.41 9.03 -1.45
N ALA A 29 -16.31 9.43 -0.80
CA ALA A 29 -16.32 10.35 0.34
C ALA A 29 -16.75 11.78 -0.06
N TYR A 30 -16.42 12.20 -1.28
CA TYR A 30 -16.73 13.55 -1.78
C TYR A 30 -18.05 13.64 -2.56
N THR A 31 -18.78 12.54 -2.74
CA THR A 31 -20.00 12.49 -3.56
C THR A 31 -21.04 13.51 -3.10
N SER A 32 -21.35 13.57 -1.80
CA SER A 32 -22.34 14.52 -1.27
C SER A 32 -21.93 15.98 -1.48
N ARG A 33 -20.63 16.29 -1.31
CA ARG A 33 -20.09 17.65 -1.51
C ARG A 33 -20.06 18.04 -2.99
N LEU A 34 -19.74 17.11 -3.87
CA LEU A 34 -19.84 17.31 -5.32
C LEU A 34 -21.28 17.58 -5.75
N VAL A 35 -22.25 16.84 -5.22
CA VAL A 35 -23.68 17.04 -5.56
C VAL A 35 -24.24 18.34 -4.96
N ALA A 36 -23.80 18.70 -3.76
CA ALA A 36 -24.16 19.97 -3.13
C ALA A 36 -23.37 21.16 -3.72
N SER A 37 -22.41 20.92 -4.60
CA SER A 37 -21.69 21.99 -5.27
C SER A 37 -22.62 22.69 -6.27
N ASN A 38 -22.52 24.01 -6.36
CA ASN A 38 -23.23 24.79 -7.37
C ASN A 38 -22.55 24.71 -8.75
N ILE A 39 -21.83 23.62 -9.03
CA ILE A 39 -21.20 23.39 -10.34
C ILE A 39 -22.30 23.17 -11.37
N ASP A 40 -22.21 23.87 -12.50
CA ASP A 40 -23.14 23.69 -13.61
C ASP A 40 -23.01 22.27 -14.20
N PRO A 41 -24.05 21.42 -14.11
CA PRO A 41 -23.99 20.06 -14.64
C PRO A 41 -23.83 20.02 -16.16
N PHE A 42 -24.29 21.03 -16.90
CA PHE A 42 -24.14 21.08 -18.36
C PHE A 42 -22.68 21.37 -18.75
N LEU A 43 -22.05 22.35 -18.10
CA LEU A 43 -20.64 22.67 -18.31
C LEU A 43 -19.75 21.48 -17.93
N LEU A 44 -20.02 20.88 -16.76
CA LEU A 44 -19.28 19.71 -16.30
C LEU A 44 -19.45 18.53 -17.28
N ALA A 45 -20.67 18.19 -17.69
CA ALA A 45 -20.93 17.11 -18.64
C ALA A 45 -20.20 17.32 -19.98
N ARG A 46 -20.19 18.54 -20.51
CA ARG A 46 -19.48 18.89 -21.73
C ARG A 46 -17.98 18.62 -21.61
N ASN A 47 -17.36 19.03 -20.51
CA ASN A 47 -15.93 18.82 -20.31
C ASN A 47 -15.59 17.34 -20.07
N LEU A 48 -16.41 16.64 -19.28
CA LEU A 48 -16.26 15.19 -19.05
C LEU A 48 -16.40 14.39 -20.35
N PHE A 49 -17.34 14.75 -21.21
CA PHE A 49 -17.54 14.11 -22.52
C PHE A 49 -16.37 14.41 -23.46
N SER A 50 -15.91 15.66 -23.52
CA SER A 50 -14.74 16.06 -24.32
C SER A 50 -13.46 15.33 -23.89
N SER A 51 -13.33 15.00 -22.60
CA SER A 51 -12.24 14.19 -22.06
C SER A 51 -12.49 12.68 -22.13
N SER A 52 -13.55 12.21 -22.80
CA SER A 52 -13.92 10.79 -22.92
C SER A 52 -14.10 10.04 -21.58
N ILE A 53 -14.46 10.76 -20.51
CA ILE A 53 -14.69 10.20 -19.17
C ILE A 53 -16.08 9.56 -19.08
N ILE A 54 -17.08 10.20 -19.70
CA ILE A 54 -18.47 9.73 -19.75
C ILE A 54 -18.86 9.33 -21.17
N SER A 55 -19.86 8.44 -21.30
CA SER A 55 -20.38 8.01 -22.59
C SER A 55 -21.27 9.07 -23.25
N ASP A 56 -21.51 8.93 -24.56
CA ASP A 56 -22.48 9.75 -25.31
C ASP A 56 -23.89 9.62 -24.72
N GLU A 57 -24.29 8.42 -24.27
CA GLU A 57 -25.57 8.21 -23.59
C GLU A 57 -25.68 9.00 -22.28
N CYS A 58 -24.63 8.97 -21.44
CA CYS A 58 -24.57 9.74 -20.21
C CYS A 58 -24.62 11.25 -20.50
N TYR A 59 -23.85 11.70 -21.49
CA TYR A 59 -23.82 13.10 -21.92
C TYR A 59 -25.21 13.58 -22.39
N ARG A 60 -25.90 12.80 -23.24
CA ARG A 60 -27.25 13.12 -23.73
C ARG A 60 -28.26 13.15 -22.59
N THR A 61 -28.20 12.19 -21.66
CA THR A 61 -29.10 12.16 -20.49
C THR A 61 -28.98 13.43 -19.64
N VAL A 62 -27.75 13.89 -19.43
CA VAL A 62 -27.47 15.08 -18.60
C VAL A 62 -27.73 16.39 -19.34
N THR A 63 -27.64 16.41 -20.67
CA THR A 63 -27.85 17.63 -21.47
C THR A 63 -29.26 17.76 -22.03
N ASP A 64 -30.06 16.70 -21.99
CA ASP A 64 -31.45 16.72 -22.45
C ASP A 64 -32.29 17.67 -21.58
N ARG A 65 -32.84 18.72 -22.21
CA ARG A 65 -33.66 19.72 -21.53
C ARG A 65 -35.01 19.16 -21.06
N HIS A 66 -35.45 18.03 -21.61
CA HIS A 66 -36.75 17.43 -21.34
C HIS A 66 -36.68 16.17 -20.46
N CYS A 67 -35.52 15.79 -19.93
CA CYS A 67 -35.36 14.57 -19.13
C CYS A 67 -36.03 14.61 -17.74
N GLY A 68 -36.67 15.73 -17.37
CA GLY A 68 -37.37 15.87 -16.08
C GLY A 68 -36.47 15.98 -14.85
N MET A 69 -35.15 15.89 -15.01
CA MET A 69 -34.19 15.97 -13.90
C MET A 69 -33.83 17.42 -13.54
N THR A 70 -33.75 17.70 -12.24
CA THR A 70 -33.18 18.95 -11.70
C THR A 70 -31.67 19.02 -11.92
N ALA A 71 -31.08 20.22 -11.80
CA ALA A 71 -29.63 20.39 -11.91
C ALA A 71 -28.85 19.50 -10.91
N THR A 72 -29.33 19.42 -9.67
CA THR A 72 -28.73 18.56 -8.63
C THR A 72 -28.82 17.07 -8.99
N GLN A 73 -29.97 16.60 -9.48
CA GLN A 73 -30.12 15.20 -9.91
C GLN A 73 -29.21 14.86 -11.09
N ARG A 74 -29.01 15.79 -12.02
CA ARG A 74 -28.07 15.64 -13.14
C ARG A 74 -26.63 15.54 -12.64
N LEU A 75 -26.25 16.37 -11.68
CA LEU A 75 -24.93 16.34 -11.06
C LEU A 75 -24.70 15.05 -10.28
N GLU A 76 -25.70 14.60 -9.52
CA GLU A 76 -25.69 13.30 -8.84
C GLU A 76 -25.47 12.15 -9.82
N TYR A 77 -26.21 12.14 -10.94
CA TYR A 77 -26.03 11.14 -11.99
C TYR A 77 -24.62 11.15 -12.61
N LEU A 78 -24.05 12.35 -12.88
CA LEU A 78 -22.66 12.49 -13.35
C LEU A 78 -21.68 11.91 -12.34
N VAL A 79 -21.77 12.31 -11.07
CA VAL A 79 -20.86 11.87 -10.00
C VAL A 79 -20.93 10.36 -9.81
N HIS A 80 -22.13 9.78 -9.83
CA HIS A 80 -22.30 8.32 -9.77
C HIS A 80 -21.68 7.61 -10.97
N THR A 81 -21.83 8.15 -12.18
CA THR A 81 -21.21 7.60 -13.39
C THR A 81 -19.69 7.61 -13.27
N ILE A 82 -19.10 8.75 -12.88
CA ILE A 82 -17.65 8.91 -12.70
C ILE A 82 -17.13 7.96 -11.62
N ARG A 83 -17.83 7.86 -10.48
CA ARG A 83 -17.49 6.93 -9.39
C ARG A 83 -17.43 5.49 -9.86
N GLY A 84 -18.39 5.07 -10.69
CA GLY A 84 -18.41 3.75 -11.32
C GLY A 84 -17.23 3.54 -12.27
N SER A 85 -16.92 4.54 -13.10
CA SER A 85 -15.77 4.51 -14.00
C SER A 85 -14.45 4.40 -13.25
N VAL A 86 -14.24 5.18 -12.18
CA VAL A 86 -13.00 5.16 -11.40
C VAL A 86 -12.76 3.80 -10.75
N LYS A 87 -13.82 3.09 -10.33
CA LYS A 87 -13.69 1.74 -9.77
C LYS A 87 -13.03 0.75 -10.74
N THR A 88 -13.26 0.91 -12.04
CA THR A 88 -12.72 0.00 -13.08
C THR A 88 -11.51 0.58 -13.81
N LYS A 89 -11.39 1.91 -13.82
CA LYS A 89 -10.36 2.66 -14.55
C LYS A 89 -9.79 3.76 -13.65
N PRO A 90 -8.75 3.45 -12.86
CA PRO A 90 -8.19 4.39 -11.87
C PRO A 90 -7.74 5.74 -12.47
N HIS A 91 -7.23 5.72 -13.71
CA HIS A 91 -6.81 6.93 -14.42
C HIS A 91 -7.95 7.96 -14.64
N VAL A 92 -9.21 7.52 -14.61
CA VAL A 92 -10.37 8.42 -14.73
C VAL A 92 -10.41 9.41 -13.57
N PHE A 93 -9.89 9.04 -12.39
CA PHE A 93 -9.82 9.95 -11.24
C PHE A 93 -8.95 11.17 -11.55
N ARG A 94 -7.76 10.96 -12.12
CA ARG A 94 -6.87 12.05 -12.57
C ARG A 94 -7.53 12.96 -13.59
N GLN A 95 -8.17 12.36 -14.58
CA GLN A 95 -8.84 13.11 -15.65
C GLN A 95 -10.00 13.94 -15.07
N PHE A 96 -10.75 13.38 -14.12
CA PHE A 96 -11.80 14.09 -13.42
C PHE A 96 -11.27 15.30 -12.64
N LEU A 97 -10.19 15.16 -11.87
CA LEU A 97 -9.55 16.28 -11.17
C LEU A 97 -9.06 17.36 -12.14
N SER A 98 -8.51 16.95 -13.29
CA SER A 98 -8.10 17.88 -14.35
C SER A 98 -9.30 18.65 -14.91
N VAL A 99 -10.43 17.97 -15.12
CA VAL A 99 -11.68 18.62 -15.57
C VAL A 99 -12.17 19.63 -14.54
N LEU A 100 -12.21 19.28 -13.25
CA LEU A 100 -12.62 20.19 -12.17
C LEU A 100 -11.72 21.42 -12.09
N PHE A 101 -10.40 21.23 -12.20
CA PHE A 101 -9.44 22.33 -12.21
C PHE A 101 -9.63 23.26 -13.43
N ASN A 102 -9.88 22.69 -14.62
CA ASN A 102 -10.05 23.43 -15.86
C ASN A 102 -11.45 24.07 -16.00
N LEU A 103 -12.37 23.88 -15.05
CA LEU A 103 -13.61 24.67 -15.02
C LEU A 103 -13.34 26.14 -14.73
N GLU A 104 -12.14 26.48 -14.21
CA GLU A 104 -11.75 27.82 -13.75
C GLU A 104 -12.72 28.42 -12.70
N ASP A 105 -13.60 27.60 -12.17
CA ASP A 105 -14.48 27.91 -11.06
C ASP A 105 -13.76 27.65 -9.74
N THR A 106 -13.85 28.63 -8.83
CA THR A 106 -13.28 28.55 -7.49
C THR A 106 -13.72 27.31 -6.72
N VAL A 107 -14.98 26.88 -6.86
CA VAL A 107 -15.50 25.69 -6.18
C VAL A 107 -14.91 24.42 -6.79
N GLY A 108 -14.88 24.32 -8.13
CA GLY A 108 -14.24 23.21 -8.83
C GLY A 108 -12.75 23.04 -8.49
N ILE A 109 -12.00 24.15 -8.46
CA ILE A 109 -10.58 24.16 -8.10
C ILE A 109 -10.38 23.71 -6.65
N ALA A 110 -11.17 24.23 -5.70
CA ALA A 110 -11.09 23.84 -4.30
C ALA A 110 -11.40 22.35 -4.10
N LEU A 111 -12.44 21.83 -4.75
CA LEU A 111 -12.77 20.41 -4.70
C LEU A 111 -11.65 19.54 -5.29
N ALA A 112 -11.03 19.97 -6.39
CA ALA A 112 -9.89 19.26 -6.96
C ALA A 112 -8.69 19.22 -6.00
N GLU A 113 -8.37 20.35 -5.35
CA GLU A 113 -7.28 20.48 -4.35
C GLU A 113 -7.52 19.59 -3.13
N GLU A 114 -8.74 19.57 -2.61
CA GLU A 114 -9.08 18.76 -1.44
C GLU A 114 -9.07 17.27 -1.78
N MET A 115 -9.61 16.88 -2.93
CA MET A 115 -9.65 15.48 -3.36
C MET A 115 -8.26 14.93 -3.66
N ILE A 116 -7.36 15.70 -4.28
CA ILE A 116 -5.99 15.25 -4.52
C ILE A 116 -5.20 15.12 -3.21
N THR A 117 -5.42 16.05 -2.27
CA THR A 117 -4.81 15.96 -0.93
C THR A 117 -5.32 14.73 -0.18
N ALA A 118 -6.62 14.45 -0.23
CA ALA A 118 -7.20 13.25 0.38
C ALA A 118 -6.64 11.96 -0.25
N TYR A 119 -6.43 11.97 -1.57
CA TYR A 119 -5.81 10.86 -2.28
C TYR A 119 -4.37 10.63 -1.79
N GLU A 120 -3.53 11.67 -1.78
CA GLU A 120 -2.11 11.60 -1.35
C GLU A 120 -1.99 11.10 0.10
N VAL A 121 -2.88 11.55 1.00
CA VAL A 121 -2.89 11.10 2.40
C VAL A 121 -3.25 9.62 2.50
N GLN A 122 -4.29 9.16 1.80
CA GLN A 122 -4.66 7.75 1.81
C GLN A 122 -3.57 6.87 1.20
N GLU A 123 -2.92 7.34 0.13
CA GLU A 123 -1.81 6.63 -0.51
C GLU A 123 -0.60 6.51 0.42
N ALA A 124 -0.26 7.57 1.15
CA ALA A 124 0.81 7.52 2.15
C ALA A 124 0.51 6.53 3.29
N VAL A 125 -0.75 6.46 3.75
CA VAL A 125 -1.17 5.50 4.79
C VAL A 125 -1.06 4.06 4.28
N GLU A 126 -1.59 3.76 3.08
CA GLU A 126 -1.52 2.40 2.53
C GLU A 126 -0.06 1.96 2.28
N LEU A 127 0.81 2.88 1.82
CA LEU A 127 2.24 2.61 1.68
C LEU A 127 2.92 2.34 3.03
N GLN A 128 2.56 3.11 4.07
CA GLN A 128 3.09 2.92 5.42
C GLN A 128 2.65 1.57 6.01
N ASP A 129 1.39 1.18 5.84
CA ASP A 129 0.87 -0.11 6.31
C ASP A 129 1.56 -1.28 5.59
N SER A 130 1.76 -1.16 4.28
CA SER A 130 2.51 -2.16 3.50
C SER A 130 3.96 -2.28 4.00
N LEU A 131 4.61 -1.15 4.29
CA LEU A 131 5.98 -1.15 4.80
C LEU A 131 6.06 -1.76 6.21
N HIS A 132 5.10 -1.44 7.08
CA HIS A 132 5.03 -1.98 8.43
C HIS A 132 4.83 -3.50 8.41
N LEU A 133 3.96 -3.99 7.52
CA LEU A 133 3.74 -5.43 7.32
C LEU A 133 5.03 -6.13 6.86
N GLN A 134 5.74 -5.56 5.88
CA GLN A 134 7.02 -6.11 5.41
C GLN A 134 8.08 -6.14 6.52
N ALA A 135 8.18 -5.08 7.32
CA ALA A 135 9.10 -5.03 8.45
C ALA A 135 8.79 -6.12 9.48
N HIS A 136 7.51 -6.34 9.80
CA HIS A 136 7.08 -7.41 10.69
C HIS A 136 7.42 -8.81 10.13
N THR A 137 7.21 -9.04 8.83
CA THR A 137 7.59 -10.30 8.18
C THR A 137 9.10 -10.56 8.28
N ILE A 138 9.92 -9.54 7.99
CA ILE A 138 11.39 -9.65 8.10
C ILE A 138 11.79 -9.96 9.55
N GLN A 139 11.19 -9.27 10.53
CA GLN A 139 11.50 -9.51 11.94
C GLN A 139 11.19 -10.95 12.34
N SER A 140 10.02 -11.47 11.97
CA SER A 140 9.65 -12.87 12.22
C SER A 140 10.64 -13.84 11.59
N MET A 141 11.12 -13.60 10.36
CA MET A 141 12.13 -14.44 9.72
C MET A 141 13.48 -14.38 10.44
N VAL A 142 13.86 -13.22 10.96
CA VAL A 142 15.09 -13.04 11.74
C VAL A 142 15.01 -13.81 13.05
N ASP A 143 13.88 -13.72 13.76
CA ASP A 143 13.66 -14.41 15.03
C ASP A 143 13.71 -15.94 14.83
N ASP A 144 13.04 -16.45 13.80
CA ASP A 144 13.08 -17.86 13.38
C ASP A 144 14.51 -18.35 13.07
N THR A 145 15.30 -17.49 12.44
CA THR A 145 16.69 -17.80 12.08
C THR A 145 17.58 -17.79 13.32
N MET A 146 17.36 -16.84 14.24
CA MET A 146 18.09 -16.76 15.50
C MET A 146 17.83 -17.99 16.36
N GLU A 147 16.58 -18.45 16.46
CA GLU A 147 16.22 -19.66 17.21
C GLU A 147 16.97 -20.90 16.66
N LYS A 148 17.03 -21.04 15.33
CA LYS A 148 17.80 -22.12 14.68
C LYS A 148 19.29 -22.05 15.00
N ILE A 149 19.87 -20.84 15.01
CA ILE A 149 21.28 -20.63 15.36
C ILE A 149 21.54 -21.00 16.83
N LEU A 150 20.67 -20.57 17.75
CA LEU A 150 20.81 -20.89 19.18
C LEU A 150 20.74 -22.39 19.43
N LYS A 151 19.78 -23.08 18.81
CA LYS A 151 19.65 -24.55 18.90
C LYS A 151 20.88 -25.27 18.35
N TRP A 152 21.44 -24.77 17.26
CA TRP A 152 22.69 -25.30 16.70
C TRP A 152 23.88 -25.10 17.65
N GLN A 153 24.02 -23.91 18.24
CA GLN A 153 25.08 -23.61 19.23
C GLN A 153 24.98 -24.52 20.46
N GLU A 154 23.78 -24.75 20.98
CA GLU A 154 23.53 -25.64 22.13
C GLU A 154 23.89 -27.09 21.80
N THR A 155 23.44 -27.59 20.64
CA THR A 155 23.77 -28.94 20.17
C THR A 155 25.29 -29.13 20.06
N ARG A 156 25.99 -28.12 19.51
CA ARG A 156 27.45 -28.13 19.38
C ARG A 156 28.13 -28.11 20.75
N ARG A 157 27.67 -27.30 21.70
CA ARG A 157 28.21 -27.26 23.08
C ARG A 157 28.09 -28.62 23.77
N ASN A 158 26.91 -29.24 23.72
CA ASN A 158 26.66 -30.56 24.30
C ASN A 158 27.54 -31.65 23.66
N THR A 159 27.90 -31.49 22.39
CA THR A 159 28.79 -32.42 21.69
C THR A 159 30.25 -32.25 22.15
N ILE A 160 30.68 -31.01 22.37
CA ILE A 160 32.03 -30.71 22.89
C ILE A 160 32.19 -31.25 24.32
N GLU A 161 31.20 -31.03 25.19
CA GLU A 161 31.22 -31.55 26.57
C GLU A 161 31.37 -33.08 26.61
N LYS A 162 30.63 -33.80 25.75
CA LYS A 162 30.78 -35.26 25.62
C LYS A 162 32.16 -35.68 25.11
N LEU A 163 32.77 -34.90 24.22
CA LEU A 163 34.12 -35.18 23.73
C LEU A 163 35.17 -34.97 24.82
N ASP A 164 35.02 -33.94 25.66
CA ASP A 164 35.90 -33.69 26.80
C ASP A 164 35.79 -34.82 27.84
N ASP A 165 34.59 -35.28 28.16
CA ASP A 165 34.36 -36.44 29.05
C ASP A 165 35.06 -37.72 28.52
N LEU A 166 34.97 -37.96 27.21
CA LEU A 166 35.63 -39.09 26.54
C LEU A 166 37.16 -38.97 26.57
N ALA A 167 37.68 -37.76 26.37
CA ALA A 167 39.12 -37.50 26.45
C ALA A 167 39.66 -37.73 27.87
N ASP A 168 38.93 -37.29 28.88
CA ASP A 168 39.27 -37.52 30.29
C ASP A 168 39.23 -39.01 30.66
N PHE A 169 38.23 -39.75 30.16
CA PHE A 169 38.16 -41.21 30.31
C PHE A 169 39.37 -41.90 29.67
N ALA A 170 39.68 -41.56 28.41
CA ALA A 170 40.82 -42.14 27.69
C ALA A 170 42.15 -41.88 28.41
N LYS A 171 42.34 -40.67 28.94
CA LYS A 171 43.53 -40.29 29.72
C LYS A 171 43.66 -41.11 31.01
N ARG A 172 42.56 -41.32 31.74
CA ARG A 172 42.55 -42.20 32.93
C ARG A 172 42.87 -43.64 32.56
N TYR A 173 42.28 -44.15 31.49
CA TYR A 173 42.51 -45.53 31.03
C TYR A 173 43.96 -45.76 30.59
N TRP A 174 44.56 -44.79 29.89
CA TRP A 174 45.97 -44.81 29.52
C TRP A 174 46.89 -44.87 30.74
N ASN A 175 46.65 -44.04 31.76
CA ASN A 175 47.43 -44.05 33.00
C ASN A 175 47.30 -45.37 33.77
N ILE A 176 46.11 -45.97 33.82
CA ILE A 176 45.89 -47.28 34.45
C ILE A 176 46.65 -48.38 33.68
N SER A 177 46.60 -48.34 32.34
CA SER A 177 47.31 -49.31 31.50
C SER A 177 48.82 -49.23 31.70
N LEU A 178 49.38 -48.01 31.78
CA LEU A 178 50.80 -47.77 32.09
C LEU A 178 51.21 -48.32 33.46
N LEU A 179 50.37 -48.16 34.48
CA LEU A 179 50.60 -48.74 35.81
C LEU A 179 50.59 -50.27 35.76
N ALA A 180 49.63 -50.88 35.05
CA ALA A 180 49.55 -52.32 34.90
C ALA A 180 50.77 -52.91 34.19
N PHE A 181 51.22 -52.29 33.09
CA PHE A 181 52.44 -52.72 32.38
C PHE A 181 53.71 -52.50 33.22
N GLY A 182 53.81 -51.40 33.97
CA GLY A 182 54.94 -51.14 34.86
C GLY A 182 55.09 -52.20 35.96
N ILE A 183 53.97 -52.64 36.55
CA ILE A 183 53.93 -53.72 37.55
C ILE A 183 54.36 -55.06 36.96
N VAL A 184 53.94 -55.38 35.72
CA VAL A 184 54.34 -56.62 35.03
C VAL A 184 55.85 -56.66 34.77
N ILE A 185 56.47 -55.52 34.43
CA ILE A 185 57.92 -55.43 34.20
C ILE A 185 58.73 -55.55 35.51
N THR A 186 58.15 -55.20 36.67
CA THR A 186 58.84 -55.33 37.97
C THR A 186 58.71 -56.72 38.61
N LEU A 187 57.80 -57.56 38.10
CA LEU A 187 57.51 -58.92 38.58
C LEU A 187 58.12 -60.03 37.69
N CYS A 188 58.79 -59.67 36.58
CA CYS A 188 59.64 -60.56 35.78
C CYS A 188 61.12 -60.35 36.13
#